data_AF-A0A4P7J976-F1
#
_entry.id   AF-A0A4P7J976-F1
#
_cell.length_a   1.000
_cell.length_b   1.000
_cell.length_c   1.000
_cell.angle_alpha   90.00
_cell.angle_beta   90.00
_cell.angle_gamma   90.00
#
_symmetry.space_group_name_H-M   'P 1'
#
loop_
_entity.id
_entity.type
_entity.pdbx_description
1 polymer ?
#
loop_
_entity_poly.entity_id
_entity_poly.type
_entity_poly.pdbx_seq_one_letter_code
_entity_poly.pdbx_strand_id
1 'polypeptide(L)'
;MGDYPNAILKSNAISPRAKLVYALLLSYAWNNDFCFPGQDTLADHIGIARGTVNRHVQELADKGFIKITRKGQGRANVYELNLKARVLGKHR
;
A
#
# COMPACT_ATOMS: atom_id res chain seq x y z
N MET A 1 -10.82 -12.82 13.27
CA MET A 1 -9.99 -12.19 12.22
C MET A 1 -10.16 -10.70 12.37
N GLY A 2 -9.13 -9.98 12.84
CA GLY A 2 -9.27 -8.57 13.22
C GLY A 2 -9.66 -7.70 12.03
N ASP A 3 -10.41 -6.63 12.29
CA ASP A 3 -10.92 -5.70 11.29
C ASP A 3 -9.81 -4.77 10.76
N TYR A 4 -8.79 -5.36 10.13
CA TYR A 4 -7.58 -4.68 9.68
C TYR A 4 -7.84 -3.49 8.74
N PRO A 5 -8.79 -3.56 7.78
CA PRO A 5 -9.12 -2.42 6.93
C PRO A 5 -9.51 -1.18 7.74
N ASN A 6 -10.29 -1.36 8.81
CA ASN A 6 -10.77 -0.28 9.65
C ASN A 6 -9.65 0.46 10.40
N ALA A 7 -8.56 -0.22 10.73
CA ALA A 7 -7.44 0.43 11.42
C ALA A 7 -6.62 1.33 10.50
N ILE A 8 -6.42 0.94 9.23
CA ILE A 8 -5.74 1.78 8.23
C ILE A 8 -6.59 3.00 7.89
N LEU A 9 -7.90 2.82 7.73
CA LEU A 9 -8.83 3.93 7.46
C LEU A 9 -8.79 4.97 8.59
N LYS A 10 -8.60 4.55 9.84
CA LYS A 10 -8.50 5.42 11.03
C LYS A 10 -7.08 5.93 11.34
N SER A 11 -6.05 5.49 10.62
CA SER A 11 -4.67 5.90 10.86
C SER A 11 -4.42 7.36 10.45
N ASN A 12 -3.71 8.14 11.28
CA ASN A 12 -3.22 9.47 10.92
C ASN A 12 -1.76 9.47 10.45
N ALA A 13 -1.13 8.30 10.37
CA ALA A 13 0.29 8.17 10.00
C ALA A 13 0.54 8.31 8.49
N ILE A 14 -0.52 8.18 7.68
CA ILE A 14 -0.48 8.21 6.21
C ILE A 14 -1.61 9.09 5.67
N SER A 15 -1.38 9.67 4.51
CA SER A 15 -2.29 10.54 3.81
C SER A 15 -3.57 9.81 3.36
N PRO A 16 -4.71 10.53 3.20
CA PRO A 16 -5.94 9.91 2.72
C PRO A 16 -5.79 9.18 1.38
N ARG A 17 -4.97 9.72 0.46
CA ARG A 17 -4.70 9.07 -0.83
C ARG A 17 -3.82 7.82 -0.68
N ALA A 18 -2.87 7.81 0.26
CA ALA A 18 -2.12 6.60 0.58
C ALA A 18 -3.02 5.49 1.16
N LYS A 19 -4.05 5.84 1.94
CA LYS A 19 -5.07 4.87 2.38
C LYS A 19 -5.80 4.23 1.21
N LEU A 20 -6.18 5.01 0.19
CA LEU A 20 -6.82 4.48 -1.02
C LEU A 20 -5.89 3.53 -1.78
N VAL A 21 -4.62 3.91 -1.96
CA VAL A 21 -3.62 3.03 -2.59
C VAL A 21 -3.45 1.73 -1.80
N TYR A 22 -3.36 1.81 -0.48
CA TYR A 22 -3.23 0.62 0.37
C TYR A 22 -4.47 -0.28 0.31
N ALA A 23 -5.67 0.29 0.33
CA ALA A 23 -6.92 -0.46 0.20
C ALA A 23 -7.01 -1.19 -1.14
N LEU A 24 -6.57 -0.55 -2.23
CA LEU A 24 -6.52 -1.19 -3.54
C LEU A 24 -5.49 -2.33 -3.56
N LEU A 25 -4.28 -2.14 -3.00
CA LEU A 25 -3.29 -3.22 -2.86
C LEU A 25 -3.84 -4.41 -2.05
N LEU A 26 -4.56 -4.15 -0.95
CA LEU A 26 -5.25 -5.20 -0.18
C LEU A 26 -6.23 -5.99 -1.06
N SER A 27 -7.02 -5.29 -1.89
CA SER A 27 -7.97 -5.94 -2.79
C SER A 27 -7.32 -6.80 -3.88
N TYR A 28 -6.02 -6.61 -4.17
CA TYR A 28 -5.25 -7.48 -5.06
C TYR A 28 -4.57 -8.64 -4.35
N ALA A 29 -4.26 -8.49 -3.05
CA ALA A 29 -3.54 -9.52 -2.30
C ALA A 29 -4.42 -10.74 -1.98
N TRP A 30 -5.76 -10.56 -1.93
CA TRP A 30 -6.74 -11.61 -1.64
C TRP A 30 -6.35 -12.42 -0.39
N ASN A 31 -5.99 -13.69 -0.55
CA ASN A 31 -5.60 -14.60 0.54
C ASN A 31 -4.09 -14.67 0.77
N ASN A 32 -3.31 -13.86 0.04
CA ASN A 32 -1.88 -13.68 0.23
C ASN A 32 -1.60 -12.38 0.99
N ASP A 33 -0.39 -12.25 1.51
CA ASP A 33 0.14 -11.03 2.09
C ASP A 33 0.95 -10.20 1.07
N PHE A 34 0.87 -10.52 -0.22
CA PHE A 34 1.54 -9.77 -1.28
C PHE A 34 0.71 -9.64 -2.55
N CYS A 35 1.03 -8.64 -3.37
CA CYS A 35 0.45 -8.44 -4.70
C CYS A 35 1.46 -7.77 -5.64
N PHE A 36 1.15 -7.70 -6.94
CA PHE A 36 2.06 -7.12 -7.94
C PHE A 36 1.34 -6.35 -9.07
N PRO A 37 0.30 -5.53 -8.80
CA PRO A 37 -0.28 -4.68 -9.83
C PRO A 37 0.75 -3.67 -10.36
N GLY A 38 0.66 -3.34 -11.65
CA GLY A 38 1.45 -2.27 -12.25
C GLY A 38 1.08 -0.90 -11.67
N GLN A 39 2.02 0.06 -11.65
CA GLN A 39 1.72 1.42 -11.20
C GLN A 39 0.68 2.12 -12.09
N ASP A 40 0.67 1.80 -13.39
CA ASP A 40 -0.34 2.30 -14.33
C ASP A 40 -1.73 1.71 -14.01
N THR A 41 -1.82 0.41 -13.71
CA THR A 41 -3.07 -0.21 -13.25
C THR A 41 -3.61 0.44 -11.97
N LEU A 42 -2.74 0.71 -11.00
CA LEU A 42 -3.12 1.41 -9.77
C LEU A 42 -3.60 2.85 -10.07
N ALA A 43 -2.95 3.52 -11.00
CA ALA A 43 -3.28 4.88 -11.42
C ALA A 43 -4.68 4.94 -12.05
N ASP A 44 -4.96 4.02 -12.98
CA ASP A 44 -6.23 3.93 -13.69
C ASP A 44 -7.38 3.62 -12.73
N HIS A 45 -7.21 2.65 -11.82
CA HIS A 45 -8.25 2.26 -10.88
C HIS A 45 -8.55 3.33 -9.82
N ILE A 46 -7.56 4.12 -9.42
CA ILE A 46 -7.75 5.21 -8.45
C ILE A 46 -8.18 6.51 -9.14
N GLY A 47 -7.88 6.68 -10.43
CA GLY A 47 -8.12 7.91 -11.17
C GLY A 47 -7.11 9.02 -10.83
N ILE A 48 -5.84 8.67 -10.63
CA ILE A 48 -4.76 9.63 -10.35
C ILE A 48 -3.54 9.37 -11.22
N ALA A 49 -2.70 10.38 -11.43
CA ALA A 49 -1.47 10.21 -12.21
C ALA A 49 -0.54 9.14 -11.61
N ARG A 50 0.12 8.35 -12.47
CA ARG A 50 1.12 7.34 -12.10
C ARG A 50 2.20 7.86 -11.15
N GLY A 51 2.69 9.10 -11.37
CA GLY A 51 3.65 9.74 -10.46
C GLY A 51 3.10 9.95 -9.05
N THR A 52 1.80 10.26 -8.93
CA THR A 52 1.10 10.39 -7.65
C THR A 52 0.94 9.04 -6.96
N VAL A 53 0.64 7.97 -7.71
CA VAL A 53 0.67 6.59 -7.18
C VAL A 53 2.05 6.27 -6.62
N ASN A 54 3.11 6.50 -7.39
CA ASN A 54 4.48 6.20 -6.98
C ASN A 54 4.85 6.91 -5.67
N ARG A 55 4.45 8.17 -5.51
CA ARG A 55 4.65 8.93 -4.27
C ARG A 55 3.95 8.28 -3.07
N HIS A 56 2.70 7.85 -3.24
CA HIS A 56 1.94 7.21 -2.15
C HIS A 56 2.40 5.79 -1.85
N VAL A 57 2.85 5.04 -2.86
CA VAL A 57 3.53 3.75 -2.68
C VAL A 57 4.80 3.93 -1.85
N GLN A 58 5.60 4.95 -2.14
CA GLN A 58 6.80 5.25 -1.36
C GLN A 58 6.45 5.66 0.07
N GLU A 59 5.44 6.52 0.26
CA GLU A 59 4.94 6.91 1.58
C GLU A 59 4.54 5.68 2.42
N LEU A 60 3.80 4.73 1.83
CA LEU A 60 3.41 3.49 2.51
C LEU A 60 4.63 2.64 2.89
N ALA A 61 5.65 2.59 2.03
CA ALA A 61 6.88 1.85 2.31
C ALA A 61 7.69 2.50 3.44
N ASP A 62 7.86 3.82 3.39
CA ASP A 62 8.59 4.60 4.39
C ASP A 62 7.92 4.51 5.78
N LYS A 63 6.59 4.40 5.80
CA LYS A 63 5.79 4.21 7.03
C LYS A 63 5.63 2.75 7.44
N GLY A 64 6.24 1.80 6.71
CA GLY A 64 6.24 0.38 7.05
C GLY A 64 4.92 -0.36 6.82
N PHE A 65 3.99 0.24 6.08
CA PHE A 65 2.72 -0.40 5.70
C PHE A 65 2.91 -1.43 4.59
N ILE A 66 3.88 -1.22 3.71
CA ILE A 66 4.27 -2.17 2.67
C ILE A 66 5.79 -2.33 2.60
N LYS A 67 6.25 -3.42 2.01
CA LYS A 67 7.62 -3.58 1.54
C LYS A 67 7.60 -3.77 0.02
N ILE A 68 8.51 -3.08 -0.66
CA ILE A 68 8.60 -3.06 -2.12
C ILE A 68 9.80 -3.89 -2.57
N THR A 69 9.56 -4.92 -3.37
CA THR A 69 10.61 -5.70 -4.04
C THR A 69 10.57 -5.43 -5.54
N ARG A 70 11.63 -4.79 -6.07
CA ARG A 70 11.78 -4.53 -7.51
C ARG A 70 12.21 -5.80 -8.24
N LYS A 71 11.54 -6.14 -9.35
CA LYS A 71 11.79 -7.39 -10.11
C LYS A 71 12.64 -7.20 -11.39
N GLY A 72 13.13 -5.99 -11.64
CA GLY A 72 13.88 -5.61 -12.85
C GLY A 72 13.10 -4.70 -13.78
N GLN A 73 13.73 -4.25 -14.87
CA GLN A 73 13.11 -3.33 -15.83
C GLN A 73 11.89 -3.97 -16.50
N GLY A 74 10.84 -3.18 -16.72
CA GLY A 74 9.59 -3.60 -17.35
C GLY A 74 8.71 -4.54 -16.53
N ARG A 75 9.13 -4.93 -15.31
CA ARG A 75 8.35 -5.81 -14.43
C ARG A 75 7.69 -5.01 -13.32
N ALA A 76 6.45 -5.37 -13.00
CA ALA A 76 5.75 -4.81 -11.85
C ALA A 76 6.53 -5.09 -10.56
N ASN A 77 6.46 -4.16 -9.62
CA ASN A 77 6.99 -4.38 -8.28
C ASN A 77 6.11 -5.39 -7.54
N VAL A 78 6.73 -6.15 -6.64
CA VAL A 78 5.99 -6.92 -5.63
C VAL A 78 5.82 -6.04 -4.40
N TYR A 79 4.59 -5.95 -3.91
CA TYR A 79 4.22 -5.26 -2.69
C TYR A 79 3.82 -6.30 -1.64
N GLU A 80 4.63 -6.46 -0.60
CA GLU A 80 4.29 -7.24 0.59
C GLU A 80 3.55 -6.32 1.58
N LEU A 81 2.35 -6.67 2.01
CA LEU A 81 1.48 -5.86 2.87
C LEU A 81 1.68 -6.20 4.35
N ASN A 82 1.96 -5.18 5.16
CA ASN A 82 2.10 -5.35 6.60
C ASN A 82 0.78 -5.04 7.33
N LEU A 83 -0.02 -6.08 7.58
CA LEU A 83 -1.26 -5.98 8.35
C LEU A 83 -1.03 -5.62 9.84
N LYS A 84 0.21 -5.78 10.34
CA LYS A 84 0.62 -5.50 11.72
C LYS A 84 1.22 -4.10 11.92
N ALA A 85 1.45 -3.34 10.83
CA ALA A 85 1.88 -1.93 10.91
C ALA A 85 0.93 -1.07 11.79
N ARG A 86 -0.27 -1.59 12.06
CA ARG A 86 -1.24 -1.19 13.10
C ARG A 86 -0.69 -0.79 14.49
N VAL A 87 0.53 -1.18 14.89
CA VAL A 87 0.89 -1.15 16.33
C VAL A 87 2.12 -0.29 16.68
N LEU A 88 2.97 0.09 15.72
CA LEU A 88 4.22 0.82 16.03
C LEU A 88 4.10 2.35 15.97
N GLY A 89 2.87 2.86 16.05
CA GLY A 89 2.60 4.25 16.46
C GLY A 89 2.55 4.45 17.98
N LYS A 90 3.03 3.48 18.78
CA LYS A 90 3.43 3.71 20.17
C LYS A 90 4.93 3.57 20.26
N HIS A 91 5.65 4.69 20.18
CA HIS A 91 6.70 5.04 21.13
C HIS A 91 7.23 6.45 20.81
N ARG A 92 7.09 7.32 21.82
CA ARG A 92 7.54 8.71 21.97
C ARG A 92 6.57 9.78 21.48
#